data_AF-A0A8X6WIW6-F1
#
_entry.id   AF-A0A8X6WIW6-F1
#
_cell.length_a   1.000
_cell.length_b   1.000
_cell.length_c   1.000
_cell.angle_alpha   90.00
_cell.angle_beta   90.00
_cell.angle_gamma   90.00
#
_symmetry.space_group_name_H-M   'P 1'
#
loop_
_entity.id
_entity.type
_entity.pdbx_description
1 polymer ?
#
loop_
_entity_poly.entity_id
_entity_poly.type
_entity_poly.pdbx_seq_one_letter_code
_entity_poly.pdbx_strand_id
1 'polypeptide(L)'
;MPVVENVVKITEMIEVDRHVSSRSIFQELKVDHETVLNHFHKTGLKKKLDVWMPYQLTQKAQNQAVFARRRNELKLKQKLLDIRAELERERRTREVREQALPSEYHRQTYL
;
A
#
# COMPACT_ATOMS: atom_id res chain seq x y z
N MET A 1 -29.87 -15.12 25.38
CA MET A 1 -28.86 -14.05 25.65
C MET A 1 -29.06 -12.93 24.63
N PRO A 2 -28.84 -11.67 24.99
CA PRO A 2 -28.98 -10.55 24.06
C PRO A 2 -27.95 -10.61 22.92
N VAL A 3 -28.38 -10.24 21.70
CA VAL A 3 -27.60 -10.25 20.45
C VAL A 3 -26.25 -9.51 20.57
N VAL A 4 -26.22 -8.44 21.37
CA VAL A 4 -25.02 -7.61 21.59
C VAL A 4 -23.94 -8.35 22.39
N GLU A 5 -24.34 -9.15 23.38
CA GLU A 5 -23.40 -9.88 24.24
C GLU A 5 -22.68 -11.00 23.48
N ASN A 6 -23.38 -11.66 22.55
CA ASN A 6 -22.78 -12.66 21.67
C ASN A 6 -21.72 -12.06 20.74
N VAL A 7 -21.94 -10.85 20.22
CA VAL A 7 -20.97 -10.16 19.36
C VAL A 7 -19.67 -9.87 20.12
N VAL A 8 -19.78 -9.40 21.36
CA VAL A 8 -18.61 -9.11 22.21
C VAL A 8 -17.81 -10.39 22.46
N LYS A 9 -18.46 -11.47 22.91
CA LYS A 9 -17.79 -12.75 23.20
C LYS A 9 -17.15 -13.38 21.96
N ILE A 10 -17.81 -13.33 20.80
CA ILE A 10 -17.24 -13.82 19.53
C ILE A 10 -15.95 -13.05 19.19
N THR A 11 -15.96 -11.73 19.40
CA THR A 11 -14.80 -10.87 19.11
C THR A 11 -13.65 -11.21 20.06
N GLU A 12 -13.92 -11.34 21.36
CA GLU A 12 -12.92 -11.76 22.36
C GLU A 12 -12.30 -13.12 22.05
N MET A 13 -13.12 -14.13 21.71
CA MET A 13 -12.62 -15.47 21.34
C MET A 13 -11.68 -15.43 20.13
N ILE A 14 -11.99 -14.59 19.13
CA ILE A 14 -11.16 -14.43 17.93
C ILE A 14 -9.90 -13.62 18.20
N GLU A 15 -9.94 -12.65 19.11
CA GLU A 15 -8.76 -11.91 19.55
C GLU A 15 -7.77 -12.80 20.30
N VAL A 16 -8.28 -13.72 21.12
CA VAL A 16 -7.47 -14.71 21.85
C VAL A 16 -6.92 -15.79 20.91
N ASP A 17 -7.77 -16.40 20.08
CA ASP A 17 -7.38 -17.42 19.11
C ASP A 17 -8.03 -17.16 17.74
N ARG A 18 -7.24 -16.64 16.81
CA ARG A 18 -7.71 -16.39 15.43
C ARG A 18 -7.96 -17.66 14.62
N HIS A 19 -7.54 -18.84 15.10
CA HIS A 19 -7.76 -20.11 14.42
C HIS A 19 -9.01 -20.85 14.90
N VAL A 20 -9.69 -20.33 15.93
CA VAL A 20 -10.86 -20.95 16.52
C VAL A 20 -11.88 -21.35 15.44
N SER A 21 -12.40 -22.58 15.56
CA SER A 21 -13.38 -23.07 14.61
C SER A 21 -14.75 -22.41 14.86
N SER A 22 -15.55 -22.19 13.81
CA SER A 22 -16.93 -21.75 13.99
C SER A 22 -17.72 -22.73 14.86
N ARG A 23 -17.35 -24.02 14.82
CA ARG A 23 -17.93 -25.08 15.63
C ARG A 23 -17.72 -24.85 17.13
N SER A 24 -16.47 -24.57 17.51
CA SER A 24 -16.09 -24.29 18.89
C SER A 24 -16.82 -23.04 19.41
N ILE A 25 -16.95 -22.00 18.58
CA ILE A 25 -17.66 -20.76 18.95
C ILE A 25 -19.14 -21.03 19.25
N PHE A 26 -19.87 -21.73 18.38
CA PHE A 26 -21.30 -21.94 18.61
C PHE A 26 -21.55 -22.88 19.80
N GLN A 27 -20.67 -23.87 20.03
CA GLN A 27 -20.77 -24.78 21.17
C GLN A 27 -20.57 -24.03 22.50
N GLU A 28 -19.56 -23.16 22.56
CA GLU A 28 -19.26 -22.33 23.73
C GLU A 28 -20.42 -21.37 24.04
N LEU A 29 -20.93 -20.71 23.01
CA LEU A 29 -21.98 -19.70 23.14
C LEU A 29 -23.40 -20.28 23.22
N LYS A 30 -23.56 -21.60 23.01
CA LYS A 30 -24.85 -22.31 22.98
C LYS A 30 -25.89 -21.63 22.07
N VAL A 31 -25.43 -21.16 20.92
CA VAL A 31 -26.25 -20.54 19.87
C VAL A 31 -26.22 -21.38 18.61
N ASP A 32 -27.22 -21.22 17.76
CA ASP A 32 -27.25 -21.89 16.48
C ASP A 32 -26.17 -21.36 15.52
N HIS A 33 -25.78 -22.22 14.57
CA HIS A 33 -24.73 -21.90 13.62
C HIS A 33 -25.07 -20.69 12.73
N GLU A 34 -26.35 -20.50 12.38
CA GLU A 34 -26.80 -19.41 11.52
C GLU A 34 -26.70 -18.05 12.22
N THR A 35 -27.03 -17.99 13.51
CA THR A 35 -26.83 -16.81 14.36
C THR A 35 -25.36 -16.39 14.42
N VAL A 36 -24.43 -17.34 14.60
CA VAL A 36 -22.98 -17.05 14.62
C VAL A 36 -22.49 -16.55 13.26
N LEU A 37 -22.93 -17.16 12.16
CA LEU A 37 -22.60 -16.68 10.81
C LEU A 37 -23.13 -15.26 10.56
N ASN A 38 -24.36 -14.97 10.99
CA ASN A 38 -24.94 -13.64 10.92
C ASN A 38 -24.14 -12.62 11.73
N HIS A 39 -23.61 -13.02 12.89
CA HIS A 39 -22.71 -12.18 13.69
C HIS A 39 -21.39 -11.90 12.95
N PHE A 40 -20.73 -12.92 12.38
CA PHE A 40 -19.52 -12.71 11.59
C PHE A 40 -19.74 -11.76 10.41
N HIS A 41 -20.88 -11.89 9.74
CA HIS A 41 -21.24 -10.99 8.64
C HIS A 41 -21.40 -9.54 9.14
N LYS A 42 -22.11 -9.33 10.25
CA LYS A 42 -22.33 -8.00 10.84
C LYS A 42 -21.05 -7.35 11.37
N THR A 43 -20.13 -8.12 11.94
CA THR A 43 -18.84 -7.61 12.43
C THR A 43 -17.79 -7.47 11.33
N GLY A 44 -18.11 -7.92 10.11
CA GLY A 44 -17.16 -7.95 9.01
C GLY A 44 -16.01 -8.92 9.28
N LEU A 45 -16.18 -9.97 10.07
CA LEU A 45 -15.17 -11.01 10.25
C LEU A 45 -15.24 -12.01 9.10
N LYS A 46 -14.10 -12.31 8.47
CA LYS A 46 -14.00 -13.30 7.40
C LYS A 46 -12.90 -14.31 7.71
N LYS A 47 -13.18 -15.61 7.55
CA LYS A 47 -12.17 -16.65 7.65
C LYS A 47 -11.37 -16.73 6.34
N LYS A 48 -10.05 -16.66 6.43
CA LYS A 48 -9.13 -16.82 5.30
C LYS A 48 -7.97 -17.71 5.74
N LEU A 49 -7.72 -18.82 5.02
CA LEU A 49 -6.66 -19.79 5.35
C LEU A 49 -6.67 -20.18 6.84
N ASP A 50 -7.86 -20.52 7.34
CA ASP A 50 -8.12 -20.85 8.74
C ASP A 50 -7.87 -19.76 9.79
N VAL A 51 -7.66 -18.52 9.37
CA VAL A 51 -7.51 -17.35 10.26
C VAL A 51 -8.73 -16.44 10.14
N TRP A 52 -9.33 -16.06 11.27
CA TRP A 52 -10.33 -15.00 11.32
C TRP A 52 -9.69 -13.62 11.15
N MET A 53 -10.19 -12.86 10.18
CA MET A 53 -9.69 -11.52 9.85
C MET A 53 -10.81 -10.49 9.84
N PRO A 54 -10.64 -9.33 10.49
CA PRO A 54 -11.52 -8.18 10.31
C PRO A 54 -11.40 -7.63 8.89
N TYR A 55 -12.47 -7.76 8.11
CA TYR A 55 -12.57 -7.34 6.72
C TYR A 55 -12.31 -5.84 6.56
N GLN A 56 -12.86 -5.02 7.47
CA GLN A 56 -12.70 -3.56 7.44
C GLN A 56 -11.25 -3.12 7.65
N LEU A 57 -10.52 -3.74 8.59
CA LEU A 57 -9.11 -3.41 8.85
C LEU A 57 -8.23 -3.82 7.67
N THR A 58 -8.53 -4.95 7.04
CA THR A 58 -7.75 -5.47 5.92
C THR A 58 -7.90 -4.59 4.68
N GLN A 59 -9.13 -4.16 4.36
CA GLN A 59 -9.38 -3.31 3.20
C GLN A 59 -8.81 -1.89 3.40
N LYS A 60 -8.95 -1.32 4.61
CA LYS A 60 -8.34 -0.02 4.94
C LYS A 60 -6.82 -0.06 4.82
N ALA A 61 -6.16 -1.08 5.36
CA ALA A 61 -4.71 -1.24 5.27
C ALA A 61 -4.25 -1.43 3.81
N GLN A 62 -4.97 -2.24 3.03
CA GLN A 62 -4.69 -2.41 1.60
C GLN A 62 -4.80 -1.11 0.82
N ASN A 63 -5.89 -0.35 1.03
CA ASN A 63 -6.10 0.93 0.37
C ASN A 63 -5.01 1.94 0.76
N GLN A 64 -4.67 2.04 2.04
CA GLN A 64 -3.57 2.88 2.51
C GLN A 64 -2.23 2.51 1.86
N ALA A 65 -1.93 1.22 1.73
CA ALA A 65 -0.72 0.75 1.07
C ALA A 65 -0.71 1.12 -0.42
N VAL A 66 -1.83 0.98 -1.13
CA VAL A 66 -1.96 1.38 -2.54
C VAL A 66 -1.74 2.88 -2.69
N PHE A 67 -2.36 3.71 -1.84
CA PHE A 67 -2.17 5.15 -1.87
C PHE A 67 -0.72 5.57 -1.57
N ALA A 68 -0.08 4.94 -0.58
CA ALA A 68 1.31 5.19 -0.25
C ALA A 68 2.25 4.84 -1.42
N ARG A 69 2.03 3.68 -2.07
CA ARG A 69 2.78 3.28 -3.27
C ARG A 69 2.62 4.29 -4.40
N ARG A 70 1.38 4.69 -4.71
CA ARG A 70 1.11 5.68 -5.77
C ARG A 70 1.77 7.02 -5.48
N ARG A 71 1.72 7.48 -4.23
CA ARG A 71 2.40 8.72 -3.81
C ARG A 71 3.92 8.62 -4.00
N ASN A 72 4.53 7.50 -3.64
CA ASN A 72 5.96 7.28 -3.81
C ASN A 72 6.35 7.23 -5.29
N GLU A 73 5.53 6.58 -6.13
CA GLU A 73 5.71 6.54 -7.58
C GLU A 73 5.71 7.96 -8.18
N LEU A 74 4.74 8.79 -7.79
CA LEU A 74 4.65 10.18 -8.26
C LEU A 74 5.85 11.01 -7.83
N LYS A 75 6.31 10.86 -6.59
CA LYS A 75 7.52 11.53 -6.10
C LYS A 75 8.76 11.15 -6.92
N LEU A 76 8.89 9.87 -7.27
CA LEU A 76 10.01 9.39 -8.08
C LEU A 76 9.94 9.94 -9.51
N LYS A 77 8.75 9.93 -10.13
CA LYS A 77 8.54 10.49 -11.46
C LYS A 77 8.87 11.99 -11.51
N GLN A 78 8.48 12.75 -10.48
CA GLN A 78 8.82 14.16 -10.40
C GLN A 78 10.33 14.38 -10.33
N LYS A 79 11.03 13.67 -9.42
CA LYS A 79 12.49 13.75 -9.33
C LYS A 79 13.19 13.43 -10.65
N LEU A 80 12.70 12.42 -11.37
CA LEU A 80 13.26 12.06 -12.68
C LEU A 80 13.04 13.15 -13.73
N LEU A 81 11.90 13.83 -13.69
CA LEU A 81 11.62 14.95 -14.59
C LEU A 81 12.54 16.13 -14.29
N ASP A 82 12.76 16.43 -13.02
CA ASP A 82 13.65 17.52 -12.59
C ASP A 82 15.09 17.26 -13.04
N ILE A 83 15.60 16.03 -12.84
CA ILE A 83 16.93 15.61 -13.30
C ILE A 83 17.06 15.73 -14.82
N ARG A 84 16.05 15.28 -15.58
CA ARG A 84 16.07 15.38 -17.05
C ARG A 84 16.11 16.84 -17.50
N ALA A 85 15.33 17.71 -16.86
CA ALA A 85 15.32 19.13 -17.18
C ALA A 85 16.68 19.78 -16.89
N GLU A 86 17.35 19.39 -15.81
CA GLU A 86 18.68 19.87 -15.46
C GLU A 86 19.74 19.39 -16.46
N LEU A 87 19.72 18.11 -16.83
CA LEU A 87 20.63 17.55 -17.84
C LEU A 87 20.48 18.28 -19.21
N GLU A 88 19.24 18.58 -19.61
CA GLU A 88 18.97 19.32 -20.85
C GLU A 88 19.38 20.80 -20.77
N ARG A 89 19.45 21.40 -19.57
CA ARG A 89 20.02 22.74 -19.40
C ARG A 89 21.54 22.69 -19.55
N GLU A 90 22.20 21.75 -18.86
CA GLU A 90 23.65 21.58 -18.96
C GLU A 90 24.11 21.28 -20.38
N ARG A 91 23.41 20.41 -21.11
CA ARG A 91 23.74 20.11 -22.51
C ARG A 91 23.70 21.36 -23.38
N ARG A 92 22.63 22.16 -23.26
CA ARG A 92 22.51 23.44 -23.97
C ARG A 92 23.60 24.44 -23.60
N THR A 93 23.93 24.56 -22.32
CA THR A 93 25.01 25.46 -21.87
C THR A 93 26.37 25.03 -22.43
N ARG A 94 26.65 23.72 -22.49
CA ARG A 94 27.88 23.19 -23.09
C ARG A 94 27.94 23.44 -24.59
N GLU A 95 26.86 23.16 -25.33
CA GLU A 95 26.77 23.41 -26.78
C GLU A 95 27.02 24.89 -27.12
N VAL A 96 26.40 25.81 -26.37
CA VAL A 96 26.63 27.26 -26.54
C VAL A 96 28.09 27.63 -26.25
N ARG A 97 28.70 27.06 -25.21
CA ARG A 97 30.10 27.30 -24.86
C ARG A 97 31.06 26.79 -25.93
N GLU A 98 30.81 25.61 -26.49
CA GLU A 98 31.63 25.01 -27.56
C GLU A 98 31.53 25.79 -28.87
N GLN A 99 30.34 26.28 -29.24
CA GLN A 99 30.14 27.12 -30.42
C GLN A 99 30.75 28.53 -30.28
N ALA A 100 30.90 29.02 -29.05
CA ALA A 100 31.51 30.32 -28.76
C ALA A 100 33.06 30.28 -28.67
N LEU A 101 33.69 29.10 -28.75
CA LEU A 101 35.15 29.00 -28.82
C LEU A 101 35.64 29.58 -30.16
N PRO A 102 36.54 30.59 -30.16
CA PRO A 102 37.08 31.13 -31.39
C PRO A 102 37.79 30.05 -32.21
N SER A 103 37.66 30.14 -33.54
CA SER A 103 38.36 29.34 -34.56
C SER A 103 39.91 29.49 -34.55
N GLU A 104 40.52 29.87 -33.42
CA GLU A 104 41.96 30.11 -33.27
C GLU A 104 42.81 28.85 -33.12
N TYR A 105 42.31 27.69 -33.55
CA TYR A 105 43.10 26.47 -33.72
C TYR A 105 43.49 26.19 -35.18
N HIS A 106 43.47 27.18 -36.08
CA HIS A 106 43.78 26.99 -37.51
C HIS A 106 44.91 27.85 -38.10
N ARG A 107 45.76 28.47 -37.28
CA ARG A 107 46.96 29.17 -37.80
C ARG A 107 48.20 28.93 -36.97
N GLN A 108 48.72 27.69 -36.95
CA GLN A 108 50.13 27.49 -36.59
C GLN A 108 50.72 26.23 -37.25
N THR A 109 50.67 26.15 -38.59
CA THR A 109 51.46 25.16 -39.35
C THR A 109 51.97 25.75 -40.65
N TYR A 110 52.80 26.80 -40.60
CA TYR A 110 53.76 27.15 -41.66
C TYR A 110 54.88 27.99 -41.05
N LEU A 111 55.94 27.33 -40.55
CA LEU A 111 57.33 27.82 -40.52
C LEU A 111 58.25 26.62 -40.68
#